data_AF-T0ZAH0-F1
#
_entry.id   AF-T0ZAH0-F1
#
_cell.length_a   1.000
_cell.length_b   1.000
_cell.length_c   1.000
_cell.angle_alpha   90.00
_cell.angle_beta   90.00
_cell.angle_gamma   90.00
#
_symmetry.space_group_name_H-M   'P 1'
#
loop_
_entity.id
_entity.type
_entity.pdbx_description
1 polymer ?
#
loop_
_entity_poly.entity_id
_entity_poly.type
_entity_poly.pdbx_seq_one_letter_code
_entity_poly.pdbx_strand_id
1 'polypeptide(L)'
;IMLAYKIVQELARRWQAIDATVQEGLDELKTLCTMQMVIKGKPLCHCIPQPRASVRRFLEKAQVVLPTALRYRGVHVATRKKLPSRRKKR
;
A
#
# COMPACT_ATOMS: atom_id res chain seq x y z
N ILE A 1 -7.59 -20.76 14.19
CA ILE A 1 -8.22 -19.64 13.43
C ILE A 1 -7.14 -18.97 12.59
N MET A 2 -7.37 -18.76 11.28
CA MET A 2 -6.38 -18.21 10.34
C MET A 2 -6.20 -16.69 10.52
N LEU A 3 -4.95 -16.19 10.49
CA LEU A 3 -4.61 -14.78 10.71
C LEU A 3 -5.39 -13.82 9.78
N ALA A 4 -5.53 -14.20 8.51
CA ALA A 4 -6.26 -13.41 7.52
C ALA A 4 -7.70 -13.10 7.97
N TYR A 5 -8.38 -14.08 8.56
CA TYR A 5 -9.75 -13.90 9.05
C TYR A 5 -9.81 -12.90 10.20
N LYS A 6 -8.85 -12.96 11.14
CA LYS A 6 -8.77 -11.99 12.25
C LYS A 6 -8.54 -10.57 11.74
N ILE A 7 -7.73 -10.40 10.71
CA ILE A 7 -7.49 -9.09 10.09
C ILE A 7 -8.78 -8.55 9.47
N VAL A 8 -9.49 -9.36 8.68
CA VAL A 8 -10.75 -8.95 8.05
C VAL A 8 -11.81 -8.59 9.11
N GLN A 9 -11.91 -9.39 10.18
CA GLN A 9 -12.83 -9.13 11.28
C GLN A 9 -12.52 -7.80 11.99
N GLU A 10 -11.24 -7.52 12.27
CA GLU A 10 -10.85 -6.24 12.88
C GLU A 10 -11.08 -5.05 11.95
N LEU A 11 -10.84 -5.20 10.64
CA LEU A 11 -11.14 -4.14 9.67
C LEU A 11 -12.65 -3.87 9.60
N ALA A 12 -13.47 -4.91 9.55
CA ALA A 12 -14.93 -4.78 9.56
C ALA A 12 -15.41 -4.02 10.80
N ARG A 13 -14.87 -4.35 11.98
CA ARG A 13 -15.18 -3.66 13.23
C ARG A 13 -14.78 -2.18 13.20
N ARG A 14 -13.58 -1.87 12.71
CA ARG A 14 -13.07 -0.48 12.64
C ARG A 14 -13.80 0.36 11.60
N TRP A 15 -14.26 -0.26 10.52
CA TRP A 15 -14.95 0.41 9.41
C TRP A 15 -16.47 0.34 9.49
N GLN A 16 -17.05 -0.17 10.57
CA GLN A 16 -18.52 -0.27 10.74
C GLN A 16 -19.25 1.08 10.58
N ALA A 17 -18.58 2.20 10.87
CA ALA A 17 -19.12 3.56 10.69
C ALA A 17 -18.89 4.14 9.28
N ILE A 18 -18.35 3.35 8.35
CA ILE A 18 -18.16 3.68 6.95
C ILE A 18 -19.13 2.79 6.17
N ASP A 19 -19.97 3.39 5.33
CA ASP A 19 -20.92 2.67 4.49
C ASP A 19 -20.17 2.01 3.31
N ALA A 20 -19.35 1.02 3.62
CA ALA A 20 -18.52 0.28 2.68
C ALA A 20 -18.16 -1.10 3.25
N THR A 21 -18.04 -2.09 2.39
CA THR A 21 -17.52 -3.41 2.73
C THR A 21 -15.99 -3.36 2.94
N VAL A 22 -15.45 -4.37 3.63
CA VAL A 22 -13.99 -4.51 3.78
C VAL A 22 -13.29 -4.61 2.43
N GLN A 23 -13.90 -5.29 1.46
CA GLN A 23 -13.34 -5.45 0.12
C GLN A 23 -13.24 -4.09 -0.60
N GLU A 24 -14.31 -3.30 -0.60
CA GLU A 24 -14.33 -1.97 -1.22
C GLU A 24 -13.32 -1.02 -0.55
N GLY A 25 -13.21 -1.06 0.78
CA GLY A 25 -12.21 -0.29 1.51
C GLY A 25 -10.77 -0.65 1.13
N LEU A 26 -10.49 -1.94 0.92
CA LEU A 26 -9.20 -2.42 0.44
C LEU A 26 -8.92 -2.01 -1.01
N ASP A 27 -9.94 -2.06 -1.87
CA ASP A 27 -9.83 -1.62 -3.26
C ASP A 27 -9.55 -0.11 -3.35
N GLU A 28 -10.18 0.70 -2.49
CA GLU A 28 -9.86 2.11 -2.32
C GLU A 28 -8.44 2.35 -1.79
N LEU A 29 -7.99 1.61 -0.77
CA LEU A 29 -6.64 1.72 -0.22
C LEU A 29 -5.57 1.34 -1.24
N LYS A 30 -5.85 0.35 -2.09
CA LYS A 30 -4.95 -0.10 -3.16
C LYS A 30 -4.66 0.98 -4.19
N THR A 31 -5.51 2.00 -4.34
CA THR A 31 -5.21 3.12 -5.24
C THR A 31 -4.08 4.00 -4.72
N LEU A 32 -3.74 3.91 -3.43
CA LEU A 32 -2.61 4.65 -2.85
C LEU A 32 -1.29 3.97 -3.23
N CYS A 33 -0.68 4.46 -4.31
CA CYS A 33 0.61 3.98 -4.80
C CYS A 33 1.74 4.92 -4.39
N THR A 34 2.88 4.34 -4.01
CA THR A 34 4.10 5.11 -3.72
C THR A 34 4.71 5.65 -5.01
N MET A 35 5.15 6.91 -5.01
CA MET A 35 5.81 7.53 -6.16
C MET A 35 7.33 7.54 -5.96
N GLN A 36 8.08 7.05 -6.95
CA GLN A 36 9.53 7.08 -6.90
C GLN A 36 10.05 8.48 -7.20
N MET A 37 10.81 9.05 -6.27
CA MET A 37 11.45 10.35 -6.45
C MET A 37 12.92 10.16 -6.83
N VAL A 38 13.30 10.73 -7.96
CA VAL A 38 14.67 10.78 -8.47
C VAL A 38 15.17 12.22 -8.33
N ILE A 39 16.25 12.43 -7.58
CA ILE A 39 16.90 13.74 -7.45
C ILE A 39 18.29 13.62 -8.05
N LYS A 40 18.63 14.50 -9.00
CA LYS A 40 19.93 14.51 -9.70
C LYS A 40 20.33 13.13 -10.27
N GLY A 41 19.37 12.40 -10.86
CA GLY A 41 19.61 11.09 -11.49
C GLY A 41 19.77 9.90 -10.53
N LYS A 42 19.66 10.10 -9.21
CA LYS A 42 19.70 9.01 -8.22
C LYS A 42 18.32 8.79 -7.58
N PRO A 43 17.80 7.55 -7.53
CA PRO A 43 16.56 7.25 -6.82
C PRO A 43 16.80 7.38 -5.31
N LEU A 44 16.15 8.35 -4.68
CA LEU A 44 16.41 8.69 -3.28
C LEU A 44 15.41 8.01 -2.34
N CYS A 45 14.13 8.06 -2.70
CA CYS A 45 13.05 7.58 -1.86
C CYS A 45 11.78 7.29 -2.66
N HIS A 46 10.86 6.54 -2.06
CA HIS A 46 9.48 6.46 -2.51
C HIS A 46 8.64 7.35 -1.60
N CYS A 47 8.04 8.40 -2.15
CA CYS A 47 7.13 9.25 -1.42
C CYS A 47 5.73 8.65 -1.43
N ILE A 48 5.03 8.74 -0.31
CA ILE A 48 3.61 8.38 -0.23
C ILE A 48 2.83 9.68 -0.51
N PRO A 49 2.04 9.76 -1.60
CA PRO A 49 1.25 10.95 -1.86
C PRO A 49 0.20 11.14 -0.76
N GLN A 50 -0.22 12.39 -0.57
CA GLN A 50 -1.24 12.67 0.44
C GLN A 50 -2.55 11.94 0.09
N PRO A 51 -3.10 11.10 0.99
CA PRO A 51 -4.31 10.35 0.68
C PRO A 51 -5.51 11.26 0.44
N ARG A 52 -6.30 10.91 -0.57
CA ARG A 52 -7.64 11.47 -0.82
C ARG A 52 -8.57 11.21 0.37
N ALA A 53 -9.64 12.00 0.49
CA ALA A 53 -10.54 11.98 1.65
C ALA A 53 -11.10 10.57 1.96
N SER A 54 -11.48 9.80 0.93
CA SER A 54 -11.97 8.42 1.08
C SER A 54 -10.94 7.52 1.76
N VAL A 55 -9.74 7.45 1.19
CA VAL A 55 -8.61 6.65 1.68
C VAL A 55 -8.17 7.10 3.07
N ARG A 56 -8.15 8.41 3.34
CA ARG A 56 -7.80 8.96 4.65
C ARG A 56 -8.75 8.47 5.74
N ARG A 57 -10.07 8.48 5.47
CA ARG A 57 -11.08 8.00 6.43
C ARG A 57 -10.85 6.53 6.81
N PHE A 58 -10.50 5.68 5.85
CA PHE A 58 -10.17 4.27 6.12
C PHE A 58 -8.91 4.13 6.99
N LEU A 59 -7.85 4.90 6.70
CA LEU A 59 -6.60 4.89 7.47
C LEU A 59 -6.80 5.41 8.91
N GLU A 60 -7.56 6.50 9.08
CA GLU A 60 -7.86 7.10 10.39
C GLU A 60 -8.67 6.13 11.26
N LYS A 61 -9.73 5.53 10.71
CA LYS A 61 -10.53 4.52 11.43
C LYS A 61 -9.73 3.26 11.72
N ALA A 62 -8.82 2.88 10.83
CA ALA A 62 -7.88 1.80 11.08
C ALA A 62 -6.75 2.17 12.06
N GLN A 63 -6.61 3.44 12.46
CA GLN A 63 -5.52 3.98 13.28
C GLN A 63 -4.13 3.70 12.67
N VAL A 64 -4.02 3.81 11.34
CA VAL A 64 -2.79 3.59 10.58
C VAL A 64 -2.21 4.94 10.17
N VAL A 65 -0.98 5.21 10.59
CA VAL A 65 -0.21 6.38 10.16
C VAL A 65 0.80 5.96 9.11
N LEU A 66 0.74 6.58 7.93
CA LEU A 66 1.68 6.31 6.86
C LEU A 66 2.91 7.22 6.98
N PRO A 67 4.14 6.69 6.74
CA PRO A 67 5.34 7.52 6.70
C PRO A 67 5.33 8.41 5.45
N THR A 68 5.88 9.62 5.54
CA THR A 68 5.97 10.54 4.41
C THR A 68 6.82 10.00 3.26
N ALA A 69 7.89 9.27 3.58
CA ALA A 69 8.78 8.67 2.62
C ALA A 69 9.29 7.31 3.09
N LEU A 70 9.39 6.38 2.15
CA LEU A 70 10.06 5.09 2.31
C LEU A 70 11.47 5.20 1.70
N ARG A 71 12.49 4.78 2.44
CA ARG A 71 13.88 4.78 1.93
C ARG A 71 14.01 3.80 0.77
N TYR A 72 14.55 4.28 -0.35
CA TYR A 72 14.92 3.40 -1.46
C TYR A 72 16.28 2.78 -1.17
N ARG A 73 16.35 1.45 -1.04
CA ARG A 73 17.62 0.74 -0.79
C ARG A 73 18.31 0.23 -2.05
N GLY A 74 17.67 0.33 -3.23
CA GLY A 74 18.26 -0.17 -4.49
C GLY A 74 18.59 -1.67 -4.51
N VAL A 75 18.06 -2.45 -3.58
CA VAL A 75 18.41 -3.87 -3.42
C VAL A 75 17.79 -4.67 -4.56
N HIS A 76 18.63 -5.36 -5.32
CA HIS A 76 18.19 -6.35 -6.29
C HIS A 76 17.76 -7.62 -5.55
N VAL A 77 16.45 -7.84 -5.40
CA VAL A 77 15.95 -9.05 -4.73
C VAL A 77 16.13 -10.27 -5.63
N ALA A 78 16.89 -11.26 -5.16
CA ALA A 78 16.99 -12.55 -5.82
C ALA A 78 15.67 -13.32 -5.63
N THR A 79 14.88 -13.43 -6.70
CA THR A 79 13.65 -14.23 -6.67
C THR A 79 13.98 -15.72 -6.84
N ARG A 80 13.32 -16.61 -6.08
CA ARG A 80 13.48 -18.08 -6.21
C ARG A 80 13.24 -18.58 -7.64
N LYS A 81 12.33 -17.92 -8.37
CA LYS A 81 12.10 -18.12 -9.80
C LYS A 81 12.42 -16.82 -10.52
N LYS A 82 13.30 -16.86 -11.52
CA LYS A 82 13.60 -15.71 -12.37
C LYS A 82 12.43 -15.46 -13.31
N LEU A 83 12.15 -14.19 -13.57
CA LEU A 83 11.14 -13.81 -14.54
C LEU A 83 11.61 -14.22 -15.95
N PRO A 84 10.73 -14.81 -16.78
CA PRO A 84 11.09 -15.19 -18.14
C PRO A 84 11.40 -13.94 -18.98
N SER A 85 12.41 -14.05 -19.85
CA SER A 85 12.92 -12.95 -20.69
C SER A 85 11.86 -12.31 -21.60
N ARG A 86 10.83 -13.08 -21.96
CA ARG A 86 9.73 -12.65 -22.83
C ARG A 86 8.68 -11.77 -22.12
N ARG A 87 8.77 -11.57 -20.80
CA ARG A 87 7.84 -10.72 -20.07
C ARG A 87 8.10 -9.24 -20.44
N LYS A 88 7.07 -8.54 -20.93
CA LYS A 88 7.15 -7.09 -21.20
C LYS A 88 7.66 -6.37 -19.96
N LYS A 89 8.78 -5.65 -20.10
CA LYS A 89 9.29 -4.76 -19.05
C LYS A 89 8.25 -3.65 -18.84
N ARG A 90 7.90 -3.41 -17.58
CA ARG A 90 7.01 -2.32 -17.17
C ARG A 90 7.73 -1.00 -17.24
#